data_AF-A0A355FUU4-F1
#
_entry.id   AF-A0A355FUU4-F1
#
_cell.length_a   1.000
_cell.length_b   1.000
_cell.length_c   1.000
_cell.angle_alpha   90.00
_cell.angle_beta   90.00
_cell.angle_gamma   90.00
#
_symmetry.space_group_name_H-M   'P 1'
#
loop_
_entity.id
_entity.type
_entity.pdbx_description
1 polymer ?
#
loop_
_entity_poly.entity_id
_entity_poly.type
_entity_poly.pdbx_seq_one_letter_code
_entity_poly.pdbx_strand_id
1 'polypeptide(L)' 'MTRGSGKGHIARAVLESIAFQSMDLLECMQKDSKMAISEVRVDGGAANNSMLMQFQSDALGIDIVRPQNTETTAMGAA' A
#
# COMPACT_ATOMS: atom_id res chain seq x y z
N MET A 1 22.54 3.55 -6.74
CA MET A 1 22.31 4.91 -7.28
C MET A 1 23.31 5.18 -8.38
N THR A 2 22.90 5.81 -9.48
CA THR A 2 23.81 6.18 -10.58
C THR A 2 23.80 7.70 -10.78
N ARG A 3 24.66 8.22 -11.66
CA ARG A 3 24.69 9.65 -12.01
C ARG A 3 23.34 10.18 -12.54
N GLY A 4 22.48 9.30 -13.07
CA GLY A 4 21.13 9.64 -13.54
C GLY A 4 20.03 9.57 -12.47
N SER A 5 20.34 9.10 -11.25
CA SER A 5 19.37 9.10 -10.15
C SER A 5 19.10 10.55 -9.68
N GLY A 6 17.83 10.91 -9.54
CA GLY A 6 17.40 12.27 -9.23
C GLY A 6 16.28 12.28 -8.21
N LYS A 7 15.81 13.47 -7.81
CA LYS A 7 14.79 13.62 -6.75
C LYS A 7 13.52 12.80 -7.02
N GLY A 8 13.05 12.76 -8.27
CA GLY A 8 11.87 11.97 -8.66
C GLY A 8 12.08 10.46 -8.45
N HIS A 9 13.26 9.94 -8.78
CA HIS A 9 13.62 8.54 -8.53
C HIS A 9 13.63 8.21 -7.04
N ILE A 10 14.13 9.12 -6.20
CA ILE A 10 14.15 8.94 -4.74
C ILE A 10 12.73 8.99 -4.17
N ALA A 11 11.92 9.97 -4.57
CA ALA A 11 10.52 10.07 -4.13
C ALA A 11 9.72 8.82 -4.50
N ARG A 12 9.91 8.32 -5.73
CA ARG A 12 9.33 7.04 -6.17
C ARG A 12 9.81 5.87 -5.32
N ALA A 13 11.12 5.76 -5.07
CA ALA A 13 11.67 4.68 -4.24
C ALA A 13 11.12 4.71 -2.80
N VAL A 14 10.86 5.89 -2.24
CA VAL A 14 10.20 6.01 -0.92
C VAL A 14 8.78 5.44 -0.97
N LEU A 15 7.98 5.79 -1.98
CA LEU A 15 6.63 5.23 -2.14
C LEU A 15 6.68 3.70 -2.34
N GLU A 16 7.55 3.22 -3.21
CA GLU A 16 7.73 1.78 -3.46
C GLU A 16 8.17 1.05 -2.17
N SER A 17 9.01 1.67 -1.33
CA SER A 17 9.41 1.08 -0.04
C SER A 17 8.25 0.88 0.93
N ILE A 18 7.29 1.82 0.96
CA ILE A 18 6.07 1.69 1.78
C ILE A 18 5.25 0.50 1.27
N ALA A 19 5.10 0.39 -0.04
CA ALA A 19 4.40 -0.74 -0.65
C ALA A 19 5.05 -2.07 -0.27
N PHE A 20 6.37 -2.22 -0.48
CA PHE A 20 7.07 -3.48 -0.17
C PHE A 20 6.93 -3.89 1.30
N GLN A 21 7.02 -2.93 2.24
CA GLN A 21 6.80 -3.22 3.65
C GLN A 21 5.38 -3.74 3.93
N SER A 22 4.36 -3.19 3.27
CA SER A 22 3.00 -3.72 3.36
C SER A 22 2.85 -5.10 2.74
N MET A 23 3.56 -5.39 1.64
CA MET A 23 3.54 -6.71 1.00
C MET A 23 4.14 -7.79 1.90
N ASP A 24 5.30 -7.51 2.49
CA ASP A 24 5.94 -8.45 3.41
C ASP A 24 5.02 -8.78 4.59
N LEU A 25 4.31 -7.79 5.12
CA LEU A 25 3.32 -7.98 6.19
C LEU A 25 2.16 -8.87 5.72
N LEU A 26 1.58 -8.59 4.55
CA LEU A 26 0.46 -9.35 4.00
C LEU A 26 0.85 -10.81 3.74
N GLU A 27 2.04 -11.04 3.18
CA GLU A 27 2.55 -12.40 2.99
C GLU A 27 2.69 -13.15 4.31
N CYS A 28 3.20 -12.50 5.35
CA CYS A 28 3.29 -13.09 6.69
C CYS A 28 1.89 -13.45 7.21
N MET A 29 0.93 -12.53 7.10
CA MET A 29 -0.46 -12.76 7.53
C MET A 29 -1.10 -13.93 6.78
N GLN A 30 -0.87 -14.08 5.47
CA GLN A 30 -1.39 -15.20 4.69
C GLN A 30 -0.76 -16.53 5.11
N LYS A 31 0.55 -16.55 5.36
CA LYS A 31 1.27 -17.74 5.84
C LYS A 31 0.76 -18.19 7.21
N ASP A 32 0.52 -17.25 8.12
CA ASP A 32 0.08 -17.55 9.48
C ASP A 32 -1.41 -17.93 9.56
N SER A 33 -2.27 -17.20 8.83
CA SER A 33 -3.72 -17.46 8.82
C SER A 33 -4.13 -18.65 7.95
N LYS A 34 -3.26 -19.07 7.03
CA LYS A 34 -3.56 -20.06 5.97
C LYS A 34 -4.76 -19.65 5.09
N MET A 35 -5.04 -18.36 5.00
CA MET A 35 -6.11 -17.80 4.17
C MET A 35 -5.53 -16.94 3.06
N ALA A 36 -6.12 -17.04 1.86
CA ALA A 36 -5.82 -16.14 0.76
C ALA A 36 -6.49 -14.78 1.00
N ILE A 37 -5.73 -13.70 0.86
CA ILE A 37 -6.26 -12.33 0.86
C ILE A 37 -6.62 -11.98 -0.58
N SER A 38 -7.88 -11.66 -0.85
CA SER A 38 -8.38 -11.28 -2.18
C SER A 38 -8.56 -9.78 -2.35
N GLU A 39 -8.73 -9.04 -1.25
CA GLU A 39 -8.97 -7.60 -1.21
C GLU A 39 -8.23 -7.02 0.01
N VAL A 40 -7.59 -5.87 -0.18
CA VAL A 40 -7.04 -5.07 0.92
C VAL A 40 -7.71 -3.71 0.96
N ARG A 41 -8.29 -3.39 2.11
CA ARG A 41 -8.86 -2.07 2.39
C ARG A 41 -7.79 -1.19 3.00
N VAL A 42 -7.64 -0.01 2.42
CA VAL A 42 -6.61 0.96 2.79
C VAL A 42 -7.24 2.24 3.31
N ASP A 43 -6.62 2.86 4.30
CA ASP A 43 -7.06 4.15 4.85
C ASP A 43 -5.88 5.09 5.13
N GLY A 44 -6.20 6.29 5.62
CA GLY A 44 -5.22 7.30 5.99
C GLY A 44 -4.64 8.08 4.81
N GLY A 45 -3.72 9.01 5.13
CA GLY A 45 -3.18 9.97 4.16
C GLY A 45 -2.38 9.33 3.01
N ALA A 46 -1.73 8.20 3.25
CA ALA A 46 -0.97 7.49 2.22
C ALA A 46 -1.87 6.86 1.15
N ALA A 47 -3.09 6.43 1.52
CA ALA A 47 -4.08 5.92 0.58
C ALA A 47 -4.55 6.98 -0.43
N ASN A 48 -4.34 8.27 -0.16
CA ASN A 48 -4.65 9.32 -1.12
C ASN A 48 -3.69 9.35 -2.33
N ASN A 49 -2.54 8.68 -2.24
CA ASN A 49 -1.56 8.62 -3.33
C ASN A 49 -1.92 7.50 -4.33
N SER A 50 -2.51 7.86 -5.47
CA SER A 50 -2.91 6.89 -6.50
C SER A 50 -1.74 6.11 -7.10
N MET A 51 -0.53 6.68 -7.17
CA MET A 51 0.64 5.94 -7.67
C MET A 51 1.03 4.82 -6.71
N LEU A 52 0.99 5.09 -5.41
CA LEU A 52 1.27 4.09 -4.37
C LEU A 52 0.23 2.97 -4.41
N MET A 53 -1.06 3.31 -4.50
CA MET A 53 -2.15 2.33 -4.53
C MET A 53 -2.08 1.44 -5.76
N GLN A 54 -1.81 2.02 -6.93
CA GLN A 54 -1.64 1.24 -8.16
C GLN A 54 -0.44 0.30 -8.05
N PHE A 55 0.71 0.80 -7.57
CA PHE A 55 1.90 -0.03 -7.41
C PHE A 55 1.68 -1.20 -6.43
N GLN A 56 0.98 -0.95 -5.32
CA GLN A 56 0.61 -2.01 -4.37
C GLN A 56 -0.29 -3.07 -5.02
N SER A 57 -1.32 -2.66 -5.76
CA SER A 57 -2.23 -3.57 -6.46
C SER A 57 -1.48 -4.39 -7.53
N ASP A 58 -0.65 -3.75 -8.34
CA ASP A 58 0.13 -4.40 -9.40
C ASP A 58 1.11 -5.43 -8.84
N ALA A 59 1.79 -5.10 -7.73
CA ALA A 59 2.81 -5.97 -7.15
C ALA A 59 2.22 -7.16 -6.38
N LEU A 60 1.07 -6.97 -5.72
CA LEU A 60 0.40 -8.04 -4.95
C LEU A 60 -0.55 -8.88 -5.81
N GLY A 61 -1.02 -8.35 -6.93
CA GLY A 61 -2.06 -8.99 -7.74
C GLY A 61 -3.41 -9.07 -7.02
N ILE A 62 -3.69 -8.15 -6.09
CA ILE A 62 -4.93 -8.08 -5.32
C ILE A 62 -5.61 -6.73 -5.47
N ASP A 63 -6.92 -6.70 -5.26
CA ASP A 63 -7.70 -5.48 -5.32
C ASP A 63 -7.43 -4.59 -4.09
N ILE A 64 -7.01 -3.34 -4.34
CA ILE A 64 -6.86 -2.30 -3.31
C ILE A 64 -8.11 -1.43 -3.30
N VAL A 65 -8.88 -1.52 -2.22
CA VAL A 65 -10.13 -0.78 -2.06
C VAL A 65 -9.92 0.42 -1.14
N ARG A 66 -10.02 1.62 -1.73
CA ARG A 66 -9.99 2.88 -1.00
C ARG A 66 -11.41 3.37 -0.71
N PRO A 67 -11.82 3.51 0.57
CA PRO A 67 -13.10 4.10 0.90
C PRO A 67 -13.15 5.57 0.48
N GLN A 68 -14.34 6.04 0.09
CA GLN A 68 -14.55 7.43 -0.33
C GLN A 68 -14.31 8.42 0.81
N ASN A 69 -14.47 7.96 2.06
CA ASN A 69 -14.05 8.65 3.26
C ASN A 69 -12.75 8.03 3.78
N THR A 70 -11.63 8.73 3.63
CA THR A 70 -10.30 8.28 4.04
C THR A 70 -10.01 8.44 5.54
N GLU A 71 -10.93 9.01 6.32
CA GLU A 71 -10.85 9.14 7.79
C GLU A 71 -11.69 8.08 8.50
N THR A 72 -11.50 6.80 8.14
CA THR A 72 -12.14 5.65 8.80
C THR A 72 -11.81 5.58 10.29
N THR A 73 -10.62 6.04 10.69
CA THR A 73 -10.20 6.12 12.10
C THR A 73 -11.14 6.99 12.94
N ALA A 74 -11.61 8.12 12.41
CA ALA A 74 -12.49 9.03 13.12
C ALA A 74 -13.91 8.45 13.30
N MET A 75 -14.36 7.60 12.37
CA MET A 75 -15.66 6.94 12.46
C MET A 75 -15.68 5.74 13.43
N GLY A 76 -14.57 5.01 13.56
CA GLY A 76 -14.51 3.83 14.43
C GLY A 76 -14.48 4.13 15.93
N ALA A 77 -14.21 5.38 16.31
CA ALA A 77 -14.14 5.84 17.69
C ALA A 77 -15.45 6.50 18.20
N ALA A 78 -16.44 6.70 17.32
CA ALA A 78 -17.73 7.34 17.62
C ALA A 78 -18.83 6.36 18.01
#